data_AF-A0A077L513-F1
#
_entry.id   AF-A0A077L513-F1
#
_cell.length_a   1.000
_cell.length_b   1.000
_cell.length_c   1.000
_cell.angle_alpha   90.00
_cell.angle_beta   90.00
_cell.angle_gamma   90.00
#
_symmetry.space_group_name_H-M   'P 1'
#
loop_
_entity.id
_entity.type
_entity.pdbx_description
1 polymer ?
#
loop_
_entity_poly.entity_id
_entity_poly.type
_entity_poly.pdbx_seq_one_letter_code
_entity_poly.pdbx_strand_id
1 'polypeptide(L)'
;MKKISKFLLTFGSITSVISSPLILLACGNTQEDKKSKGTQEQTPPETTKPSESTNDNQEEKEKDQLPDGTSPTAPQKTPEDKKQEEDNLTHKQEEIAEKIKNKKIFTGKLVQKTIDDIKKILSEENITGEKYFGKIKPGKKSKKYVLKFGTKRSDKEFKNLTFDNEFIELLKNNEIVSTNNKNDYLSFLKKEDGTIVIPFKFKNKDTIYEIILFSLEKKDQNEFEPTNPNINENKDKQDDPTSKNNVPNDSQQNPNKQPQSNLKEHKIKWGHWNIRQFNGESKTQDKKTKRIAILANKQKFDVLGLTEVYEGDGVKKIVDEINKLNGSNIYSYIVSKKLKGDIFGNAQAEHVAVIYNTQKLETEAFSNGQIGYSYTNKFTDIFGNENSQYSRPPYGVKFKYKIKPEYKMTFVFSHFDSPGTRTETNYGNFLDRKSISGIGAFEYRESQQLVNVLDYFDSIDGQQSNVFFGGDTNIKIGKEEIAFSTLKGKYKSALKDSEEYKTSLGNSNNWSEPYDKLFYKIDSNWKLSNSYKYDIFKVNNPDEEIYKILKDNNLEIKPNEKIANATTLSDHTSVGAEIIME
;
A
#
# COMPACT_ATOMS: atom_id res chain seq x y z
N MET A 1 -49.85 -13.80 52.54
CA MET A 1 -48.41 -14.12 52.32
C MET A 1 -48.22 -14.67 50.91
N LYS A 2 -47.00 -14.52 50.36
CA LYS A 2 -46.44 -15.10 49.12
C LYS A 2 -47.38 -15.92 48.20
N LYS A 3 -47.54 -15.45 46.96
CA LYS A 3 -47.56 -16.31 45.76
C LYS A 3 -46.56 -15.75 44.73
N ILE A 4 -45.96 -16.64 43.95
CA ILE A 4 -44.98 -16.32 42.91
C ILE A 4 -45.63 -16.66 41.56
N SER A 5 -45.49 -15.76 40.58
CA SER A 5 -45.82 -16.02 39.18
C SER A 5 -44.60 -15.72 38.31
N LYS A 6 -44.00 -16.77 37.73
CA LYS A 6 -43.10 -16.62 36.59
C LYS A 6 -43.92 -16.25 35.36
N PHE A 7 -43.36 -15.45 34.46
CA PHE A 7 -43.89 -15.30 33.10
C PHE A 7 -42.77 -15.59 32.11
N LEU A 8 -43.08 -16.32 31.03
CA LEU A 8 -42.14 -16.57 29.95
C LEU A 8 -42.31 -15.51 28.85
N LEU A 9 -41.23 -15.19 28.16
CA LEU A 9 -41.27 -14.58 26.84
C LEU A 9 -40.53 -15.49 25.86
N THR A 10 -41.27 -16.01 24.88
CA THR A 10 -40.78 -16.94 23.86
C THR A 10 -40.24 -16.19 22.66
N PHE A 11 -39.05 -16.59 22.18
CA PHE A 11 -38.54 -16.12 20.89
C PHE A 11 -39.25 -16.83 19.74
N GLY A 12 -39.85 -16.06 18.83
CA GLY A 12 -40.31 -16.55 17.53
C GLY A 12 -39.23 -16.38 16.47
N SER A 13 -38.77 -17.49 15.88
CA SER A 13 -37.86 -17.48 14.72
C SER A 13 -38.53 -18.24 13.58
N ILE A 14 -38.51 -17.66 12.38
CA ILE A 14 -39.15 -18.24 11.18
C ILE A 14 -38.06 -18.54 10.16
N THR A 15 -37.71 -19.82 10.04
CA THR A 15 -36.77 -20.33 9.04
C THR A 15 -37.54 -20.94 7.87
N SER A 16 -37.46 -20.32 6.68
CA SER A 16 -38.00 -20.89 5.45
C SER A 16 -37.14 -22.05 4.95
N VAL A 17 -37.69 -23.27 4.90
CA VAL A 17 -37.04 -24.43 4.31
C VAL A 17 -37.31 -24.47 2.81
N ILE A 18 -36.26 -24.60 2.00
CA ILE A 18 -36.36 -24.97 0.58
C ILE A 18 -35.60 -26.29 0.38
N SER A 19 -36.26 -27.24 -0.27
CA SER A 19 -35.75 -28.59 -0.50
C SER A 19 -34.85 -28.69 -1.74
N SER A 20 -33.93 -29.66 -1.72
CA SER A 20 -33.26 -30.18 -2.93
C SER A 20 -33.08 -31.69 -2.76
N PRO A 21 -33.25 -32.49 -3.83
CA PRO A 21 -33.38 -33.94 -3.72
C PRO A 21 -32.03 -34.66 -3.58
N LEU A 22 -32.08 -35.86 -2.99
CA LEU A 22 -30.99 -36.83 -3.04
C LEU A 22 -30.78 -37.30 -4.49
N ILE A 23 -29.51 -37.53 -4.86
CA ILE A 23 -29.16 -38.54 -5.87
C ILE A 23 -28.25 -39.56 -5.18
N LEU A 24 -28.71 -40.82 -5.17
CA LEU A 24 -27.93 -41.97 -4.74
C LEU A 24 -27.06 -42.47 -5.91
N LEU A 25 -25.79 -42.73 -5.62
CA LEU A 25 -25.00 -43.71 -6.37
C LEU A 25 -24.11 -44.46 -5.37
N ALA A 26 -24.01 -45.77 -5.55
CA ALA A 26 -23.31 -46.70 -4.67
C ALA A 26 -22.49 -47.68 -5.51
N CYS A 27 -21.84 -48.64 -4.84
CA CYS A 27 -20.88 -49.62 -5.36
C CYS A 27 -19.49 -49.01 -5.68
N GLY A 28 -18.38 -49.61 -5.25
CA GLY A 28 -18.27 -50.80 -4.38
C GLY A 28 -16.83 -51.08 -3.94
N ASN A 29 -16.68 -51.85 -2.86
CA ASN A 29 -15.37 -52.27 -2.34
C ASN A 29 -14.87 -53.52 -3.06
N THR A 30 -13.55 -53.58 -3.30
CA THR A 30 -12.78 -54.83 -3.21
C THR A 30 -11.43 -54.52 -2.56
N GLN A 31 -10.84 -55.53 -1.90
CA GLN A 31 -9.64 -55.44 -1.06
C GLN A 31 -8.65 -56.55 -1.50
N GLU A 32 -7.47 -56.60 -0.87
CA GLU A 32 -6.46 -57.69 -0.92
C GLU A 32 -5.57 -57.80 -2.19
N ASP A 33 -4.30 -58.25 -2.13
CA ASP A 33 -3.28 -58.36 -1.04
C ASP A 33 -1.87 -58.73 -1.63
N LYS A 34 -0.83 -58.78 -0.78
CA LYS A 34 0.44 -59.58 -0.86
C LYS A 34 1.64 -59.13 -1.76
N LYS A 35 2.74 -58.79 -1.07
CA LYS A 35 4.14 -59.37 -1.15
C LYS A 35 4.97 -59.29 -2.46
N SER A 36 6.32 -59.33 -2.48
CA SER A 36 7.39 -59.24 -1.43
C SER A 36 8.81 -59.16 -2.05
N LYS A 37 9.85 -58.77 -1.24
CA LYS A 37 11.32 -58.79 -1.53
C LYS A 37 11.76 -57.72 -2.55
N GLY A 38 13.00 -57.22 -2.62
CA GLY A 38 14.34 -57.53 -2.06
C GLY A 38 15.40 -57.35 -3.18
N THR A 39 16.69 -57.02 -3.01
CA THR A 39 17.61 -56.94 -1.84
C THR A 39 18.91 -56.17 -2.22
N GLN A 40 19.65 -55.59 -1.26
CA GLN A 40 21.12 -55.28 -1.26
C GLN A 40 21.79 -54.35 -2.30
N GLU A 41 22.11 -53.12 -1.86
CA GLU A 41 23.46 -52.55 -1.63
C GLU A 41 24.74 -53.35 -2.02
N GLN A 42 25.70 -52.69 -2.72
CA GLN A 42 27.17 -52.86 -2.57
C GLN A 42 28.02 -51.79 -3.31
N THR A 43 29.27 -51.56 -2.85
CA THR A 43 30.33 -50.65 -3.38
C THR A 43 31.70 -51.06 -2.79
N PRO A 44 32.89 -50.55 -3.22
CA PRO A 44 33.26 -49.70 -4.37
C PRO A 44 34.17 -50.52 -5.35
N PRO A 45 35.52 -50.38 -5.60
CA PRO A 45 36.53 -49.30 -5.49
C PRO A 45 37.50 -49.08 -6.72
N GLU A 46 38.34 -48.04 -6.62
CA GLU A 46 39.72 -47.82 -7.14
C GLU A 46 40.23 -48.23 -8.55
N THR A 47 40.81 -47.26 -9.29
CA THR A 47 42.25 -47.29 -9.69
C THR A 47 42.85 -45.93 -10.15
N THR A 48 43.97 -45.53 -9.55
CA THR A 48 45.18 -44.80 -10.07
C THR A 48 45.17 -43.46 -10.87
N LYS A 49 46.00 -42.52 -10.37
CA LYS A 49 46.77 -41.42 -11.04
C LYS A 49 47.98 -41.98 -11.86
N PRO A 50 48.95 -41.21 -12.43
CA PRO A 50 49.17 -39.73 -12.58
C PRO A 50 49.17 -39.27 -14.07
N SER A 51 49.21 -38.00 -14.50
CA SER A 51 50.07 -36.80 -14.27
C SER A 51 51.51 -36.89 -14.81
N GLU A 52 51.84 -36.12 -15.86
CA GLU A 52 53.22 -35.81 -16.26
C GLU A 52 53.29 -34.40 -16.91
N SER A 53 54.48 -33.81 -16.99
CA SER A 53 54.68 -32.40 -17.33
C SER A 53 56.07 -32.14 -17.93
N THR A 54 56.15 -31.32 -18.98
CA THR A 54 57.42 -30.85 -19.55
C THR A 54 57.34 -29.37 -19.95
N ASN A 55 58.37 -28.62 -19.55
CA ASN A 55 58.79 -27.41 -20.27
C ASN A 55 59.68 -27.84 -21.46
N ASP A 56 59.87 -26.96 -22.44
CA ASP A 56 61.23 -26.43 -22.72
C ASP A 56 61.24 -25.30 -23.76
N ASN A 57 62.18 -24.36 -23.55
CA ASN A 57 63.08 -23.65 -24.49
C ASN A 57 62.55 -23.24 -25.89
N GLN A 58 62.49 -21.95 -26.26
CA GLN A 58 63.57 -20.97 -26.58
C GLN A 58 63.61 -20.71 -28.10
N GLU A 59 63.62 -19.44 -28.52
CA GLU A 59 64.76 -18.80 -29.21
C GLU A 59 64.48 -17.31 -29.51
N GLU A 60 65.53 -16.55 -29.78
CA GLU A 60 65.50 -15.12 -30.11
C GLU A 60 65.50 -14.88 -31.63
N LYS A 61 65.05 -13.70 -32.08
CA LYS A 61 65.82 -12.93 -33.08
C LYS A 61 65.43 -11.45 -33.22
N GLU A 62 66.30 -10.73 -33.93
CA GLU A 62 66.46 -9.28 -33.90
C GLU A 62 65.52 -8.48 -34.82
N LYS A 63 65.36 -7.19 -34.46
CA LYS A 63 65.36 -5.96 -35.28
C LYS A 63 64.85 -6.02 -36.73
N ASP A 64 64.04 -5.00 -37.06
CA ASP A 64 64.50 -3.99 -38.03
C ASP A 64 63.91 -2.60 -37.72
N GLN A 65 64.33 -1.54 -38.43
CA GLN A 65 63.92 -0.14 -38.18
C GLN A 65 63.42 0.61 -39.45
N LEU A 66 62.75 1.75 -39.20
CA LEU A 66 62.39 2.84 -40.14
C LEU A 66 61.23 2.58 -41.14
N PRO A 67 60.54 3.64 -41.63
CA PRO A 67 60.46 5.04 -41.18
C PRO A 67 59.02 5.55 -40.92
N ASP A 68 58.92 6.86 -40.64
CA ASP A 68 57.71 7.66 -40.39
C ASP A 68 56.63 7.58 -41.49
N GLY A 69 55.37 7.85 -41.12
CA GLY A 69 54.18 7.69 -41.95
C GLY A 69 52.93 8.31 -41.32
N THR A 70 52.98 9.60 -41.02
CA THR A 70 51.90 10.33 -40.32
C THR A 70 50.58 10.37 -41.11
N SER A 71 49.52 9.82 -40.52
CA SER A 71 48.13 9.92 -40.98
C SER A 71 47.22 10.18 -39.78
N PRO A 72 46.23 11.08 -39.85
CA PRO A 72 45.47 11.50 -38.68
C PRO A 72 44.49 10.42 -38.21
N THR A 73 44.89 9.69 -37.16
CA THR A 73 44.05 8.71 -36.46
C THR A 73 42.79 9.39 -35.90
N ALA A 74 41.63 9.09 -36.48
CA ALA A 74 40.35 9.50 -35.91
C ALA A 74 40.22 8.95 -34.47
N PRO A 75 39.73 9.74 -33.50
CA PRO A 75 39.75 9.34 -32.09
C PRO A 75 38.97 8.05 -31.88
N GLN A 76 39.65 7.04 -31.31
CA GLN A 76 39.00 5.78 -30.94
C GLN A 76 38.05 6.03 -29.77
N LYS A 77 36.75 6.17 -30.07
CA LYS A 77 35.68 6.10 -29.06
C LYS A 77 35.91 4.92 -28.14
N THR A 78 36.00 5.19 -26.84
CA THR A 78 36.19 4.19 -25.79
C THR A 78 34.98 3.25 -25.72
N PRO A 79 35.11 2.09 -25.03
CA PRO A 79 33.96 1.23 -24.77
C PRO A 79 32.81 1.93 -24.01
N GLU A 80 33.11 2.98 -23.23
CA GLU A 80 32.11 3.75 -22.49
C GLU A 80 31.41 4.80 -23.38
N ASP A 81 32.14 5.48 -24.28
CA ASP A 81 31.55 6.39 -25.27
C ASP A 81 30.52 5.68 -26.16
N LYS A 82 30.83 4.43 -26.56
CA LYS A 82 29.90 3.60 -27.34
C LYS A 82 28.65 3.22 -26.54
N LYS A 83 28.78 3.02 -25.22
CA LYS A 83 27.67 2.63 -24.36
C LYS A 83 26.71 3.78 -24.07
N GLN A 84 27.21 5.01 -23.90
CA GLN A 84 26.34 6.19 -23.75
C GLN A 84 25.52 6.49 -25.01
N GLU A 85 26.07 6.21 -26.20
CA GLU A 85 25.35 6.38 -27.47
C GLU A 85 24.25 5.30 -27.67
N GLU A 86 24.37 4.13 -27.03
CA GLU A 86 23.38 3.05 -27.09
C GLU A 86 22.13 3.25 -26.21
N ASP A 87 22.12 4.13 -25.21
CA ASP A 87 20.96 4.34 -24.32
C ASP A 87 19.95 5.39 -24.83
N ASN A 88 20.39 6.45 -25.53
CA ASN A 88 19.50 7.53 -26.01
C ASN A 88 18.42 7.07 -27.01
N LEU A 89 17.15 7.41 -26.76
CA LEU A 89 16.03 7.09 -27.65
C LEU A 89 16.13 7.87 -28.98
N THR A 90 15.47 7.36 -30.03
CA THR A 90 15.22 8.18 -31.24
C THR A 90 13.96 9.04 -31.05
N HIS A 91 13.83 10.17 -31.75
CA HIS A 91 12.65 11.04 -31.67
C HIS A 91 11.31 10.28 -31.82
N LYS A 92 11.23 9.28 -32.70
CA LYS A 92 10.03 8.44 -32.83
C LYS A 92 9.77 7.59 -31.57
N GLN A 93 10.81 7.08 -30.93
CA GLN A 93 10.70 6.31 -29.69
C GLN A 93 10.32 7.22 -28.50
N GLU A 94 10.85 8.45 -28.45
CA GLU A 94 10.48 9.49 -27.47
C GLU A 94 9.01 9.88 -27.61
N GLU A 95 8.54 10.17 -28.83
CA GLU A 95 7.15 10.48 -29.11
C GLU A 95 6.20 9.33 -28.74
N ILE A 96 6.59 8.07 -29.00
CA ILE A 96 5.83 6.91 -28.51
C ILE A 96 5.83 6.79 -26.98
N ALA A 97 6.96 7.02 -26.32
CA ALA A 97 7.05 7.01 -24.86
C ALA A 97 6.15 8.10 -24.22
N GLU A 98 6.10 9.30 -24.81
CA GLU A 98 5.21 10.36 -24.38
C GLU A 98 3.73 10.05 -24.68
N LYS A 99 3.40 9.52 -25.88
CA LYS A 99 2.04 9.06 -26.21
C LYS A 99 1.55 7.99 -25.23
N ILE A 100 2.42 7.15 -24.69
CA ILE A 100 2.09 6.17 -23.64
C ILE A 100 1.86 6.86 -22.29
N LYS A 101 2.80 7.70 -21.83
CA LYS A 101 2.69 8.49 -20.59
C LYS A 101 1.38 9.30 -20.53
N ASN A 102 1.00 9.89 -21.67
CA ASN A 102 -0.20 10.70 -21.83
C ASN A 102 -1.47 9.89 -22.20
N LYS A 103 -1.40 8.54 -22.24
CA LYS A 103 -2.50 7.62 -22.60
C LYS A 103 -3.14 7.86 -23.99
N LYS A 104 -2.37 8.40 -24.94
CA LYS A 104 -2.78 8.70 -26.33
C LYS A 104 -2.34 7.65 -27.36
N ILE A 105 -1.63 6.61 -26.93
CA ILE A 105 -1.05 5.56 -27.81
C ILE A 105 -2.08 4.71 -28.58
N PHE A 106 -3.36 4.76 -28.18
CA PHE A 106 -4.49 4.24 -28.97
C PHE A 106 -5.72 5.13 -28.82
N THR A 107 -6.68 4.93 -29.73
CA THR A 107 -7.98 5.60 -29.77
C THR A 107 -9.12 4.59 -29.78
N GLY A 108 -10.29 5.02 -29.28
CA GLY A 108 -11.49 4.19 -29.08
C GLY A 108 -11.57 3.60 -27.66
N LYS A 109 -12.66 2.87 -27.39
CA LYS A 109 -12.92 2.16 -26.12
C LYS A 109 -13.17 0.68 -26.41
N LEU A 110 -12.73 -0.19 -25.50
CA LEU A 110 -13.02 -1.62 -25.55
C LEU A 110 -14.52 -1.87 -25.42
N VAL A 111 -15.09 -2.69 -26.31
CA VAL A 111 -16.49 -3.12 -26.17
C VAL A 111 -16.61 -4.10 -25.01
N GLN A 112 -17.67 -3.97 -24.19
CA GLN A 112 -17.87 -4.76 -22.98
C GLN A 112 -17.75 -6.28 -23.24
N LYS A 113 -18.33 -6.79 -24.34
CA LYS A 113 -18.20 -8.18 -24.79
C LYS A 113 -16.74 -8.67 -24.92
N THR A 114 -15.81 -7.82 -25.32
CA THR A 114 -14.37 -8.16 -25.39
C THR A 114 -13.73 -8.19 -24.00
N ILE A 115 -14.13 -7.28 -23.10
CA ILE A 115 -13.73 -7.32 -21.69
C ILE A 115 -14.24 -8.62 -21.03
N ASP A 116 -15.49 -9.00 -21.29
CA ASP A 116 -16.12 -10.21 -20.75
C ASP A 116 -15.47 -11.49 -21.30
N ASP A 117 -15.17 -11.52 -22.61
CA ASP A 117 -14.45 -12.63 -23.23
C ASP A 117 -13.02 -12.79 -22.66
N ILE A 118 -12.34 -11.68 -22.31
CA ILE A 118 -11.03 -11.72 -21.64
C ILE A 118 -11.18 -12.20 -20.19
N LYS A 119 -12.15 -11.68 -19.43
CA LYS A 119 -12.48 -12.14 -18.07
C LYS A 119 -12.71 -13.65 -18.05
N LYS A 120 -13.48 -14.16 -19.01
CA LYS A 120 -13.75 -15.59 -19.19
C LYS A 120 -12.46 -16.39 -19.39
N ILE A 121 -11.63 -16.02 -20.37
CA ILE A 121 -10.36 -16.71 -20.66
C ILE A 121 -9.44 -16.75 -19.43
N LEU A 122 -9.30 -15.63 -18.71
CA LEU A 122 -8.47 -15.55 -17.51
C LEU A 122 -8.96 -16.47 -16.38
N SER A 123 -10.28 -16.68 -16.28
CA SER A 123 -10.87 -17.63 -15.32
C SER A 123 -10.75 -19.10 -15.77
N GLU A 124 -10.96 -19.40 -17.06
CA GLU A 124 -10.89 -20.77 -17.59
C GLU A 124 -9.45 -21.34 -17.60
N GLU A 125 -8.45 -20.49 -17.84
CA GLU A 125 -7.04 -20.89 -17.90
C GLU A 125 -6.30 -20.81 -16.54
N ASN A 126 -7.04 -20.64 -15.43
CA ASN A 126 -6.52 -20.40 -14.07
C ASN A 126 -5.36 -19.39 -14.06
N ILE A 127 -5.60 -18.19 -14.62
CA ILE A 127 -4.58 -17.14 -14.72
C ILE A 127 -4.51 -16.33 -13.42
N THR A 128 -3.75 -16.89 -12.48
CA THR A 128 -3.29 -16.25 -11.23
C THR A 128 -1.87 -15.70 -11.40
N GLY A 129 -1.57 -14.59 -10.73
CA GLY A 129 -0.28 -13.89 -10.82
C GLY A 129 0.04 -13.30 -12.21
N GLU A 130 1.28 -12.85 -12.37
CA GLU A 130 1.82 -12.31 -13.62
C GLU A 130 2.00 -13.41 -14.67
N LYS A 131 1.05 -13.50 -15.61
CA LYS A 131 1.08 -14.48 -16.70
C LYS A 131 0.64 -13.85 -18.01
N TYR A 132 1.44 -14.11 -19.04
CA TYR A 132 1.23 -13.57 -20.39
C TYR A 132 0.13 -14.35 -21.13
N PHE A 133 -0.77 -13.62 -21.81
CA PHE A 133 -1.88 -14.17 -22.59
C PHE A 133 -2.13 -13.37 -23.86
N GLY A 134 -2.73 -13.98 -24.89
CA GLY A 134 -2.99 -13.33 -26.19
C GLY A 134 -1.73 -12.80 -26.91
N LYS A 135 -1.93 -12.03 -27.98
CA LYS A 135 -0.87 -11.48 -28.83
C LYS A 135 -1.30 -10.34 -29.77
N ILE A 136 -0.43 -9.36 -29.96
CA ILE A 136 -0.50 -8.35 -31.02
C ILE A 136 0.24 -8.90 -32.24
N LYS A 137 -0.43 -9.03 -33.40
CA LYS A 137 0.25 -9.38 -34.67
C LYS A 137 -0.23 -8.49 -35.84
N PRO A 138 0.66 -8.22 -36.82
CA PRO A 138 0.25 -7.53 -38.05
C PRO A 138 -0.76 -8.36 -38.83
N GLY A 139 -1.77 -7.72 -39.40
CA GLY A 139 -2.81 -8.39 -40.19
C GLY A 139 -2.25 -8.87 -41.54
N LYS A 140 -2.31 -10.19 -41.82
CA LYS A 140 -1.78 -10.78 -43.07
C LYS A 140 -2.39 -10.23 -44.37
N LYS A 141 -3.51 -9.50 -44.31
CA LYS A 141 -4.24 -8.96 -45.49
C LYS A 141 -4.67 -7.49 -45.31
N SER A 142 -4.23 -6.80 -44.26
CA SER A 142 -4.68 -5.44 -43.94
C SER A 142 -3.52 -4.60 -43.41
N LYS A 143 -3.45 -3.32 -43.79
CA LYS A 143 -2.48 -2.37 -43.21
C LYS A 143 -2.72 -2.08 -41.70
N LYS A 144 -3.78 -2.65 -41.12
CA LYS A 144 -4.17 -2.52 -39.71
C LYS A 144 -3.65 -3.72 -38.91
N TYR A 145 -3.10 -3.47 -37.73
CA TYR A 145 -2.77 -4.56 -36.79
C TYR A 145 -4.04 -5.24 -36.29
N VAL A 146 -3.95 -6.55 -36.07
CA VAL A 146 -5.03 -7.35 -35.51
C VAL A 146 -4.58 -7.85 -34.14
N LEU A 147 -5.09 -7.20 -33.10
CA LEU A 147 -4.99 -7.72 -31.74
C LEU A 147 -5.77 -9.04 -31.66
N LYS A 148 -5.12 -10.14 -31.27
CA LYS A 148 -5.76 -11.45 -31.08
C LYS A 148 -5.57 -11.96 -29.66
N PHE A 149 -6.62 -12.48 -29.02
CA PHE A 149 -6.54 -12.84 -27.59
C PHE A 149 -6.98 -14.26 -27.25
N GLY A 150 -6.36 -14.78 -26.18
CA GLY A 150 -6.48 -16.15 -25.70
C GLY A 150 -5.32 -17.07 -26.10
N THR A 151 -5.44 -18.35 -25.76
CA THR A 151 -4.47 -19.42 -26.08
C THR A 151 -4.36 -19.73 -27.58
N LYS A 152 -3.51 -20.72 -27.93
CA LYS A 152 -3.31 -21.24 -29.31
C LYS A 152 -4.58 -21.66 -30.08
N ARG A 153 -5.78 -21.64 -29.47
CA ARG A 153 -7.05 -22.11 -30.04
C ARG A 153 -8.12 -21.03 -30.23
N SER A 154 -7.91 -19.78 -29.81
CA SER A 154 -8.89 -18.68 -30.00
C SER A 154 -8.35 -17.55 -30.88
N ASP A 155 -8.96 -17.38 -32.05
CA ASP A 155 -8.67 -16.30 -32.99
C ASP A 155 -9.64 -15.11 -32.80
N LYS A 156 -9.99 -14.78 -31.54
CA LYS A 156 -10.84 -13.61 -31.25
C LYS A 156 -10.07 -12.32 -31.47
N GLU A 157 -10.62 -11.44 -32.28
CA GLU A 157 -10.05 -10.14 -32.62
C GLU A 157 -10.67 -9.04 -31.73
N PHE A 158 -9.85 -8.11 -31.23
CA PHE A 158 -10.40 -6.90 -30.63
C PHE A 158 -11.01 -6.02 -31.71
N LYS A 159 -12.14 -5.39 -31.38
CA LYS A 159 -12.77 -4.36 -32.22
C LYS A 159 -12.77 -3.03 -31.46
N ASN A 160 -12.82 -1.93 -32.22
CA ASN A 160 -12.95 -0.57 -31.72
C ASN A 160 -11.76 -0.01 -30.90
N LEU A 161 -10.57 -0.61 -31.03
CA LEU A 161 -9.29 0.05 -30.70
C LEU A 161 -8.46 0.27 -31.97
N THR A 162 -7.86 1.46 -32.10
CA THR A 162 -6.90 1.79 -33.15
C THR A 162 -5.66 2.41 -32.53
N PHE A 163 -4.50 1.75 -32.65
CA PHE A 163 -3.22 2.29 -32.19
C PHE A 163 -2.75 3.46 -33.06
N ASP A 164 -1.89 4.29 -32.48
CA ASP A 164 -1.05 5.25 -33.19
C ASP A 164 -0.30 4.59 -34.37
N ASN A 165 -0.20 5.31 -35.50
CA ASN A 165 0.37 4.78 -36.74
C ASN A 165 1.88 4.52 -36.64
N GLU A 166 2.61 5.31 -35.87
CA GLU A 166 4.07 5.21 -35.72
C GLU A 166 4.44 4.07 -34.79
N PHE A 167 3.67 3.85 -33.72
CA PHE A 167 3.77 2.62 -32.92
C PHE A 167 3.56 1.37 -33.79
N ILE A 168 2.60 1.46 -34.73
CA ILE A 168 2.34 0.48 -35.79
C ILE A 168 3.42 0.44 -36.90
N GLU A 169 4.36 1.39 -36.99
CA GLU A 169 5.53 1.32 -37.87
C GLU A 169 6.74 0.72 -37.14
N LEU A 170 7.07 1.22 -35.94
CA LEU A 170 8.15 0.69 -35.10
C LEU A 170 7.95 -0.82 -34.82
N LEU A 171 6.71 -1.26 -34.64
CA LEU A 171 6.34 -2.67 -34.46
C LEU A 171 6.39 -3.51 -35.77
N LYS A 172 6.41 -2.88 -36.97
CA LYS A 172 6.70 -3.59 -38.24
C LYS A 172 8.20 -3.72 -38.47
N ASN A 173 8.95 -2.67 -38.11
CA ASN A 173 10.40 -2.59 -38.28
C ASN A 173 11.17 -3.46 -37.27
N ASN A 174 10.48 -4.03 -36.27
CA ASN A 174 11.06 -4.70 -35.10
C ASN A 174 11.91 -3.77 -34.22
N GLU A 175 11.60 -2.46 -34.25
CA GLU A 175 12.15 -1.46 -33.33
C GLU A 175 11.48 -1.52 -31.94
N ILE A 176 10.35 -2.22 -31.84
CA ILE A 176 9.67 -2.57 -30.59
C ILE A 176 9.68 -4.09 -30.43
N VAL A 177 10.10 -4.58 -29.27
CA VAL A 177 10.25 -6.01 -28.95
C VAL A 177 9.54 -6.42 -27.65
N SER A 178 9.20 -7.70 -27.57
CA SER A 178 8.45 -8.30 -26.46
C SER A 178 9.36 -8.58 -25.25
N THR A 179 8.95 -8.18 -24.05
CA THR A 179 9.71 -8.40 -22.79
C THR A 179 9.93 -9.87 -22.44
N ASN A 180 9.16 -10.79 -23.04
CA ASN A 180 9.25 -12.23 -22.79
C ASN A 180 10.41 -12.91 -23.56
N ASN A 181 11.10 -12.20 -24.47
CA ASN A 181 12.22 -12.68 -25.31
C ASN A 181 11.97 -13.91 -26.22
N LYS A 182 10.82 -14.59 -26.10
CA LYS A 182 10.54 -15.89 -26.73
C LYS A 182 9.64 -15.83 -27.98
N ASN A 183 9.25 -14.64 -28.43
CA ASN A 183 8.15 -14.46 -29.40
C ASN A 183 8.24 -13.14 -30.18
N ASP A 184 8.06 -13.20 -31.51
CA ASP A 184 7.85 -12.04 -32.42
C ASP A 184 6.39 -11.52 -32.33
N TYR A 185 5.98 -11.19 -31.11
CA TYR A 185 4.74 -10.49 -30.80
C TYR A 185 4.74 -9.95 -29.37
N LEU A 186 4.14 -8.77 -29.20
CA LEU A 186 3.76 -8.27 -27.89
C LEU A 186 2.59 -9.12 -27.36
N SER A 187 2.61 -9.43 -26.07
CA SER A 187 1.59 -10.23 -25.39
C SER A 187 0.90 -9.36 -24.34
N PHE A 188 -0.35 -9.67 -23.98
CA PHE A 188 -0.98 -9.02 -22.83
C PHE A 188 -0.43 -9.63 -21.54
N LEU A 189 -0.28 -8.83 -20.50
CA LEU A 189 0.07 -9.25 -19.16
C LEU A 189 -1.07 -8.84 -18.23
N LYS A 190 -1.57 -9.79 -17.43
CA LYS A 190 -2.45 -9.49 -16.30
C LYS A 190 -1.54 -9.24 -15.09
N LYS A 191 -1.65 -8.06 -14.49
CA LYS A 191 -0.99 -7.71 -13.23
C LYS A 191 -1.77 -8.22 -12.02
N GLU A 192 -1.14 -8.18 -10.86
CA GLU A 192 -1.72 -8.62 -9.59
C GLU A 192 -2.97 -7.79 -9.21
N ASP A 193 -2.95 -6.49 -9.50
CA ASP A 193 -4.05 -5.52 -9.33
C ASP A 193 -5.21 -5.67 -10.35
N GLY A 194 -5.19 -6.75 -11.15
CA GLY A 194 -6.18 -6.99 -12.19
C GLY A 194 -6.06 -6.06 -13.43
N THR A 195 -5.05 -5.20 -13.50
CA THR A 195 -4.80 -4.36 -14.68
C THR A 195 -4.27 -5.20 -15.84
N ILE A 196 -4.80 -4.99 -17.04
CA ILE A 196 -4.33 -5.58 -18.29
C ILE A 196 -3.43 -4.58 -19.01
N VAL A 197 -2.16 -4.94 -19.15
CA VAL A 197 -1.14 -4.14 -19.86
C VAL A 197 -0.56 -4.89 -21.06
N ILE A 198 0.08 -4.16 -21.96
CA ILE A 198 1.00 -4.70 -22.96
C ILE A 198 2.41 -4.18 -22.62
N PRO A 199 3.30 -5.00 -22.03
CA PRO A 199 4.67 -4.61 -21.79
C PRO A 199 5.51 -4.82 -23.06
N PHE A 200 6.38 -3.86 -23.36
CA PHE A 200 7.37 -3.94 -24.44
C PHE A 200 8.64 -3.18 -24.06
N LYS A 201 9.72 -3.37 -24.84
CA LYS A 201 10.88 -2.46 -24.82
C LYS A 201 11.28 -2.09 -26.24
N PHE A 202 11.94 -0.95 -26.41
CA PHE A 202 12.55 -0.62 -27.71
C PHE A 202 13.74 -1.54 -27.97
N LYS A 203 14.02 -1.83 -29.25
CA LYS A 203 15.15 -2.67 -29.64
C LYS A 203 16.46 -2.04 -29.16
N ASN A 204 17.35 -2.87 -28.62
CA ASN A 204 18.62 -2.49 -27.98
C ASN A 204 18.48 -1.58 -26.73
N LYS A 205 17.27 -1.39 -26.17
CA LYS A 205 17.04 -0.69 -24.89
C LYS A 205 16.61 -1.69 -23.82
N ASP A 206 16.87 -1.39 -22.55
CA ASP A 206 16.36 -2.18 -21.40
C ASP A 206 15.18 -1.53 -20.67
N THR A 207 14.86 -0.26 -20.94
CA THR A 207 13.65 0.39 -20.42
C THR A 207 12.37 -0.29 -20.93
N ILE A 208 11.53 -0.74 -20.00
CA ILE A 208 10.22 -1.35 -20.30
C ILE A 208 9.13 -0.28 -20.28
N TYR A 209 8.28 -0.30 -21.29
CA TYR A 209 7.10 0.54 -21.44
C TYR A 209 5.83 -0.32 -21.38
N GLU A 210 4.75 0.24 -20.81
CA GLU A 210 3.50 -0.49 -20.61
C GLU A 210 2.30 0.28 -21.19
N ILE A 211 1.59 -0.35 -22.13
CA ILE A 211 0.31 0.17 -22.61
C ILE A 211 -0.81 -0.41 -21.74
N ILE A 212 -1.37 0.40 -20.85
CA ILE A 212 -2.54 0.04 -20.04
C ILE A 212 -3.78 0.01 -20.96
N LEU A 213 -4.49 -1.12 -21.00
CA LEU A 213 -5.72 -1.28 -21.79
C LEU A 213 -6.98 -1.05 -20.96
N PHE A 214 -7.09 -1.71 -19.80
CA PHE A 214 -8.19 -1.63 -18.84
C PHE A 214 -7.80 -2.34 -17.53
N SER A 215 -8.59 -2.17 -16.46
CA SER A 215 -8.56 -3.10 -15.31
C SER A 215 -9.82 -3.96 -15.28
N LEU A 216 -9.65 -5.21 -14.81
CA LEU A 216 -10.75 -6.16 -14.62
C LEU A 216 -11.65 -5.74 -13.45
N GLU A 217 -11.09 -5.05 -12.46
CA GLU A 217 -11.76 -4.68 -11.22
C GLU A 217 -12.41 -3.31 -11.34
N LYS A 218 -13.75 -3.29 -11.31
CA LYS A 218 -14.50 -2.06 -11.13
C LYS A 218 -14.38 -1.61 -9.68
N LYS A 219 -13.47 -0.68 -9.40
CA LYS A 219 -13.77 0.39 -8.45
C LYS A 219 -14.70 1.34 -9.19
N ASP A 220 -15.89 1.61 -8.63
CA ASP A 220 -16.91 2.40 -9.31
C ASP A 220 -16.49 3.88 -9.42
N GLN A 221 -15.80 4.20 -10.52
CA GLN A 221 -15.55 5.55 -10.98
C GLN A 221 -16.59 5.88 -12.04
N ASN A 222 -17.57 6.72 -11.68
CA ASN A 222 -18.46 7.34 -12.66
C ASN A 222 -17.63 8.20 -13.62
N GLU A 223 -17.96 8.15 -14.91
CA GLU A 223 -17.39 9.05 -15.91
C GLU A 223 -17.82 10.50 -15.63
N PHE A 224 -16.92 11.33 -15.12
CA PHE A 224 -17.06 12.78 -15.13
C PHE A 224 -16.46 13.34 -16.44
N GLU A 225 -17.21 13.23 -17.53
CA GLU A 225 -17.12 14.19 -18.63
C GLU A 225 -18.16 15.30 -18.39
N PRO A 226 -17.77 16.59 -18.35
CA PRO A 226 -18.69 17.69 -18.07
C PRO A 226 -19.51 18.06 -19.31
N THR A 227 -20.66 17.42 -19.51
CA THR A 227 -21.66 17.88 -20.49
C THR A 227 -22.45 19.07 -19.93
N ASN A 228 -22.20 20.24 -20.51
CA ASN A 228 -22.75 21.54 -20.12
C ASN A 228 -24.23 21.72 -20.56
N PRO A 229 -25.18 21.96 -19.64
CA PRO A 229 -26.53 22.43 -19.96
C PRO A 229 -26.66 23.96 -19.78
N ASN A 230 -27.16 24.64 -20.81
CA ASN A 230 -27.34 26.10 -20.84
C ASN A 230 -27.94 26.70 -19.56
N ILE A 231 -27.22 27.65 -18.94
CA ILE A 231 -27.87 28.70 -18.15
C ILE A 231 -28.42 29.71 -19.15
N ASN A 232 -29.75 29.84 -19.20
CA ASN A 232 -30.41 30.89 -19.96
C ASN A 232 -30.77 32.02 -18.98
N GLU A 233 -30.36 33.25 -19.27
CA GLU A 233 -30.66 34.39 -18.39
C GLU A 233 -32.16 34.71 -18.38
N ASN A 234 -32.68 35.11 -17.23
CA ASN A 234 -33.65 36.20 -17.15
C ASN A 234 -33.67 36.83 -15.75
N LYS A 235 -33.96 38.14 -15.72
CA LYS A 235 -34.02 38.97 -14.51
C LYS A 235 -35.47 39.34 -14.17
N ASP A 236 -35.61 40.01 -13.03
CA ASP A 236 -36.78 40.78 -12.58
C ASP A 236 -38.04 39.93 -12.26
N LYS A 237 -38.71 40.13 -11.12
CA LYS A 237 -39.00 41.40 -10.43
C LYS A 237 -39.16 41.27 -8.91
N GLN A 238 -39.35 42.42 -8.27
CA GLN A 238 -39.77 42.57 -6.87
C GLN A 238 -41.22 42.12 -6.67
N ASP A 239 -41.60 41.75 -5.43
CA ASP A 239 -42.39 42.65 -4.56
C ASP A 239 -42.57 42.09 -3.14
N ASP A 240 -42.65 43.00 -2.15
CA ASP A 240 -43.07 42.78 -0.76
C ASP A 240 -44.39 43.54 -0.56
N PRO A 241 -45.37 43.00 0.18
CA PRO A 241 -45.67 43.67 1.45
C PRO A 241 -46.12 42.74 2.58
N THR A 242 -45.36 42.79 3.68
CA THR A 242 -45.80 42.90 5.08
C THR A 242 -47.22 42.48 5.47
N SER A 243 -47.34 41.66 6.53
CA SER A 243 -48.46 41.76 7.47
C SER A 243 -47.99 41.56 8.92
N LYS A 244 -48.78 42.01 9.89
CA LYS A 244 -48.40 42.13 11.32
C LYS A 244 -49.28 41.28 12.23
N ASN A 245 -48.80 41.09 13.46
CA ASN A 245 -49.50 41.27 14.76
C ASN A 245 -49.57 40.09 15.74
N ASN A 246 -49.50 40.50 17.02
CA ASN A 246 -50.03 39.91 18.24
C ASN A 246 -49.30 38.76 18.95
N VAL A 247 -48.58 39.18 20.00
CA VAL A 247 -48.34 38.43 21.25
C VAL A 247 -49.62 38.45 22.10
N PRO A 248 -49.94 37.38 22.83
CA PRO A 248 -50.12 37.52 24.28
C PRO A 248 -49.09 36.73 25.09
N ASN A 249 -48.87 37.14 26.33
CA ASN A 249 -47.89 36.58 27.26
C ASN A 249 -48.61 36.21 28.56
N ASP A 250 -48.43 34.98 29.08
CA ASP A 250 -48.71 34.73 30.50
C ASP A 250 -47.91 33.58 31.15
N SER A 251 -47.40 33.92 32.34
CA SER A 251 -46.98 33.19 33.54
C SER A 251 -46.69 31.67 33.59
N GLN A 252 -45.44 31.39 33.97
CA GLN A 252 -45.01 30.52 35.10
C GLN A 252 -45.54 29.07 35.23
N GLN A 253 -44.62 28.09 35.18
CA GLN A 253 -44.15 27.39 36.39
C GLN A 253 -42.88 26.54 36.14
N ASN A 254 -42.18 26.21 37.24
CA ASN A 254 -40.93 25.43 37.33
C ASN A 254 -41.24 24.06 37.96
N PRO A 255 -40.32 23.07 38.03
CA PRO A 255 -39.12 22.83 37.22
C PRO A 255 -39.11 21.42 36.61
N ASN A 256 -38.41 21.21 35.49
CA ASN A 256 -37.95 19.85 35.16
C ASN A 256 -36.62 19.85 34.39
N LYS A 257 -35.72 18.94 34.76
CA LYS A 257 -34.45 18.74 34.05
C LYS A 257 -34.72 17.98 32.75
N GLN A 258 -34.95 18.71 31.66
CA GLN A 258 -34.62 18.16 30.36
C GLN A 258 -33.14 17.75 30.36
N PRO A 259 -32.77 16.59 29.79
CA PRO A 259 -31.36 16.23 29.67
C PRO A 259 -30.67 17.31 28.86
N GLN A 260 -29.54 17.83 29.36
CA GLN A 260 -28.70 18.72 28.55
C GLN A 260 -28.40 17.97 27.24
N SER A 261 -28.80 18.56 26.12
CA SER A 261 -28.48 18.01 24.80
C SER A 261 -26.96 17.91 24.72
N ASN A 262 -26.45 16.67 24.64
CA ASN A 262 -25.01 16.42 24.65
C ASN A 262 -24.33 17.37 23.66
N LEU A 263 -23.50 18.29 24.18
CA LEU A 263 -22.64 19.14 23.37
C LEU A 263 -21.93 18.23 22.39
N LYS A 264 -22.07 18.51 21.08
CA LYS A 264 -21.44 17.71 20.02
C LYS A 264 -19.94 17.89 20.14
N GLU A 265 -19.31 17.04 20.96
CA GLU A 265 -17.92 17.14 21.36
C GLU A 265 -17.05 17.30 20.11
N HIS A 266 -16.40 18.47 19.96
CA HIS A 266 -15.56 18.80 18.80
C HIS A 266 -14.21 18.08 18.89
N LYS A 267 -14.27 16.77 19.12
CA LYS A 267 -13.16 15.88 19.39
C LYS A 267 -12.84 15.01 18.19
N ILE A 268 -11.57 15.01 17.79
CA ILE A 268 -11.01 14.05 16.85
C ILE A 268 -10.03 13.17 17.62
N LYS A 269 -10.29 11.87 17.60
CA LYS A 269 -9.41 10.84 18.14
C LYS A 269 -8.57 10.26 17.02
N TRP A 270 -7.26 10.34 17.12
CA TRP A 270 -6.36 9.83 16.08
C TRP A 270 -5.27 8.93 16.67
N GLY A 271 -4.60 8.15 15.83
CA GLY A 271 -3.55 7.24 16.29
C GLY A 271 -2.87 6.47 15.18
N HIS A 272 -1.92 5.63 15.59
CA HIS A 272 -1.12 4.76 14.72
C HIS A 272 -0.93 3.39 15.37
N TRP A 273 -0.72 2.36 14.54
CA TRP A 273 -0.39 1.01 14.97
C TRP A 273 0.43 0.28 13.88
N ASN A 274 1.65 -0.17 14.20
CA ASN A 274 2.29 -1.22 13.41
C ASN A 274 1.53 -2.55 13.63
N ILE A 275 0.98 -3.13 12.55
CA ILE A 275 0.20 -4.38 12.61
C ILE A 275 0.94 -5.61 12.07
N ARG A 276 2.28 -5.57 12.01
CA ARG A 276 3.22 -6.67 11.75
C ARG A 276 2.85 -7.60 10.60
N GLN A 277 3.46 -7.41 9.42
CA GLN A 277 3.34 -8.30 8.25
C GLN A 277 1.89 -8.65 7.87
N PHE A 278 0.99 -7.64 7.86
CA PHE A 278 -0.43 -7.87 7.61
C PHE A 278 -0.76 -7.96 6.12
N ASN A 279 -1.28 -9.11 5.68
CA ASN A 279 -1.77 -9.35 4.33
C ASN A 279 -3.29 -9.62 4.26
N GLY A 280 -3.95 -9.81 5.42
CA GLY A 280 -5.38 -10.13 5.49
C GLY A 280 -5.77 -11.42 4.78
N GLU A 281 -4.84 -12.36 4.55
CA GLU A 281 -5.13 -13.64 3.89
C GLU A 281 -6.11 -14.46 4.75
N SER A 282 -7.26 -14.81 4.19
CA SER A 282 -8.35 -15.45 4.94
C SER A 282 -8.04 -16.88 5.42
N LYS A 283 -6.94 -17.50 4.99
CA LYS A 283 -6.46 -18.79 5.50
C LYS A 283 -5.58 -18.67 6.75
N THR A 284 -4.85 -17.57 6.91
CA THR A 284 -3.75 -17.44 7.88
C THR A 284 -3.91 -16.24 8.83
N GLN A 285 -4.63 -15.19 8.41
CA GLN A 285 -4.81 -13.94 9.16
C GLN A 285 -6.28 -13.55 9.39
N ASP A 286 -7.28 -14.42 9.14
CA ASP A 286 -8.69 -14.13 9.43
C ASP A 286 -8.93 -13.76 10.91
N LYS A 287 -8.40 -14.55 11.86
CA LYS A 287 -8.50 -14.24 13.29
C LYS A 287 -7.82 -12.91 13.63
N LYS A 288 -6.63 -12.65 13.09
CA LYS A 288 -5.89 -11.39 13.26
C LYS A 288 -6.69 -10.19 12.74
N THR A 289 -7.27 -10.29 11.54
CA THR A 289 -8.12 -9.27 10.92
C THR A 289 -9.27 -8.87 11.87
N LYS A 290 -9.96 -9.86 12.43
CA LYS A 290 -11.08 -9.64 13.36
C LYS A 290 -10.63 -9.13 14.73
N ARG A 291 -9.50 -9.62 15.27
CA ARG A 291 -8.87 -9.08 16.49
C ARG A 291 -8.52 -7.59 16.34
N ILE A 292 -7.88 -7.20 15.22
CA ILE A 292 -7.57 -5.80 14.88
C ILE A 292 -8.84 -4.96 14.77
N ALA A 293 -9.87 -5.46 14.06
CA ALA A 293 -11.15 -4.77 13.90
C ALA A 293 -11.85 -4.52 15.25
N ILE A 294 -11.92 -5.53 16.12
CA ILE A 294 -12.49 -5.42 17.47
C ILE A 294 -11.73 -4.39 18.32
N LEU A 295 -10.40 -4.40 18.25
CA LEU A 295 -9.55 -3.46 19.00
C LEU A 295 -9.69 -2.02 18.51
N ALA A 296 -9.60 -1.78 17.19
CA ALA A 296 -9.78 -0.46 16.59
C ALA A 296 -11.18 0.10 16.89
N ASN A 297 -12.23 -0.74 16.78
CA ASN A 297 -13.59 -0.36 17.15
C ASN A 297 -13.71 0.01 18.64
N LYS A 298 -13.15 -0.79 19.54
CA LYS A 298 -13.19 -0.52 20.99
C LYS A 298 -12.46 0.77 21.36
N GLN A 299 -11.40 1.13 20.64
CA GLN A 299 -10.67 2.39 20.79
C GLN A 299 -11.41 3.62 20.24
N LYS A 300 -12.32 3.44 19.27
CA LYS A 300 -13.11 4.50 18.62
C LYS A 300 -12.25 5.61 18.01
N PHE A 301 -11.20 5.24 17.29
CA PHE A 301 -10.42 6.18 16.49
C PHE A 301 -11.29 6.83 15.41
N ASP A 302 -11.17 8.13 15.21
CA ASP A 302 -11.69 8.83 14.03
C ASP A 302 -10.69 8.80 12.86
N VAL A 303 -9.40 8.64 13.14
CA VAL A 303 -8.33 8.35 12.18
C VAL A 303 -7.37 7.32 12.79
N LEU A 304 -7.05 6.23 12.08
CA LEU A 304 -6.06 5.25 12.48
C LEU A 304 -5.13 4.93 11.31
N GLY A 305 -3.85 5.29 11.43
CA GLY A 305 -2.79 4.87 10.52
C GLY A 305 -2.30 3.46 10.85
N LEU A 306 -2.07 2.65 9.83
CA LEU A 306 -1.60 1.27 9.91
C LEU A 306 -0.33 1.09 9.07
N THR A 307 0.70 0.50 9.66
CA THR A 307 1.97 0.16 8.99
C THR A 307 2.25 -1.35 9.02
N GLU A 308 3.26 -1.80 8.26
CA GLU A 308 3.42 -3.21 7.85
C GLU A 308 2.19 -3.81 7.18
N VAL A 309 1.47 -3.02 6.38
CA VAL A 309 0.44 -3.53 5.47
C VAL A 309 1.14 -4.05 4.22
N TYR A 310 1.25 -5.38 4.10
CA TYR A 310 1.84 -6.02 2.93
C TYR A 310 0.87 -6.05 1.75
N GLU A 311 -0.44 -6.25 1.98
CA GLU A 311 -1.45 -6.27 0.91
C GLU A 311 -2.61 -5.31 1.22
N GLY A 312 -2.76 -4.26 0.40
CA GLY A 312 -3.71 -3.18 0.64
C GLY A 312 -5.19 -3.61 0.74
N ASP A 313 -5.61 -4.61 -0.02
CA ASP A 313 -7.01 -5.11 0.03
C ASP A 313 -7.31 -5.93 1.29
N GLY A 314 -6.28 -6.35 2.03
CA GLY A 314 -6.45 -6.90 3.39
C GLY A 314 -7.10 -5.88 4.33
N VAL A 315 -6.81 -4.58 4.15
CA VAL A 315 -7.35 -3.49 4.98
C VAL A 315 -8.87 -3.38 4.85
N LYS A 316 -9.42 -3.66 3.66
CA LYS A 316 -10.88 -3.69 3.45
C LYS A 316 -11.57 -4.61 4.45
N LYS A 317 -10.99 -5.78 4.72
CA LYS A 317 -11.55 -6.79 5.63
C LYS A 317 -11.56 -6.32 7.09
N ILE A 318 -10.58 -5.51 7.49
CA ILE A 318 -10.60 -4.84 8.80
C ILE A 318 -11.78 -3.87 8.86
N VAL A 319 -11.94 -3.01 7.84
CA VAL A 319 -13.00 -1.99 7.79
C VAL A 319 -14.40 -2.60 7.70
N ASP A 320 -14.58 -3.66 6.92
CA ASP A 320 -15.84 -4.41 6.80
C ASP A 320 -16.27 -4.97 8.17
N GLU A 321 -15.33 -5.55 8.93
CA GLU A 321 -15.59 -6.05 10.29
C GLU A 321 -15.80 -4.91 11.29
N ILE A 322 -15.08 -3.78 11.22
CA ILE A 322 -15.34 -2.60 12.06
C ILE A 322 -16.77 -2.06 11.82
N ASN A 323 -17.19 -1.90 10.56
CA ASN A 323 -18.53 -1.40 10.21
C ASN A 323 -19.63 -2.35 10.69
N LYS A 324 -19.44 -3.66 10.52
CA LYS A 324 -20.30 -4.71 11.06
C LYS A 324 -20.41 -4.64 12.59
N LEU A 325 -19.31 -4.43 13.30
CA LEU A 325 -19.29 -4.26 14.76
C LEU A 325 -19.93 -2.94 15.23
N ASN A 326 -20.01 -1.91 14.38
CA ASN A 326 -20.73 -0.66 14.64
C ASN A 326 -22.21 -0.70 14.19
N GLY A 327 -22.66 -1.80 13.57
CA GLY A 327 -23.97 -1.89 12.92
C GLY A 327 -24.21 -0.82 11.84
N SER A 328 -23.15 -0.18 11.33
CA SER A 328 -23.25 1.01 10.48
C SER A 328 -21.96 1.26 9.69
N ASN A 329 -22.10 1.70 8.43
CA ASN A 329 -20.99 1.89 7.49
C ASN A 329 -20.30 3.25 7.67
N ILE A 330 -19.84 3.52 8.90
CA ILE A 330 -19.26 4.82 9.30
C ILE A 330 -17.74 4.89 9.15
N TYR A 331 -17.08 3.77 8.85
CA TYR A 331 -15.65 3.71 8.58
C TYR A 331 -15.37 3.48 7.09
N SER A 332 -14.39 4.22 6.58
CA SER A 332 -13.79 4.05 5.26
C SER A 332 -12.27 3.98 5.41
N TYR A 333 -11.56 3.76 4.32
CA TYR A 333 -10.11 3.68 4.30
C TYR A 333 -9.52 4.21 3.00
N ILE A 334 -8.23 4.51 3.06
CA ILE A 334 -7.38 4.76 1.90
C ILE A 334 -6.02 4.09 2.15
N VAL A 335 -5.34 3.69 1.08
CA VAL A 335 -4.07 2.95 1.15
C VAL A 335 -3.08 3.55 0.16
N SER A 336 -1.83 3.70 0.56
CA SER A 336 -0.74 4.10 -0.32
C SER A 336 -0.48 3.05 -1.42
N LYS A 337 0.38 3.39 -2.38
CA LYS A 337 1.08 2.35 -3.16
C LYS A 337 2.01 1.56 -2.24
N LYS A 338 2.28 0.30 -2.58
CA LYS A 338 3.33 -0.52 -1.94
C LYS A 338 4.69 0.04 -2.35
N LEU A 339 5.40 0.72 -1.45
CA LEU A 339 6.57 1.53 -1.79
C LEU A 339 7.75 1.28 -0.85
N LYS A 340 8.93 1.54 -1.38
CA LYS A 340 10.23 1.56 -0.71
C LYS A 340 11.11 2.63 -1.35
N GLY A 341 12.20 3.01 -0.70
CA GLY A 341 13.30 3.70 -1.38
C GLY A 341 14.02 2.81 -2.41
N ASP A 342 14.68 3.41 -3.40
CA ASP A 342 15.35 2.71 -4.51
C ASP A 342 16.35 1.66 -4.01
N ILE A 343 17.21 2.05 -3.06
CA ILE A 343 18.32 1.24 -2.51
C ILE A 343 17.89 0.09 -1.59
N PHE A 344 16.61 0.02 -1.23
CA PHE A 344 16.10 -1.03 -0.35
C PHE A 344 15.66 -2.26 -1.16
N GLY A 345 15.73 -3.46 -0.60
CA GLY A 345 15.26 -4.68 -1.27
C GLY A 345 13.73 -4.72 -1.36
N ASN A 346 13.17 -5.43 -2.35
CA ASN A 346 11.71 -5.49 -2.55
C ASN A 346 10.92 -5.99 -1.33
N ALA A 347 11.53 -6.81 -0.47
CA ALA A 347 10.95 -7.27 0.79
C ALA A 347 10.78 -6.18 1.87
N GLN A 348 11.23 -4.95 1.62
CA GLN A 348 11.01 -3.76 2.46
C GLN A 348 9.86 -2.87 1.95
N ALA A 349 9.24 -3.21 0.82
CA ALA A 349 8.15 -2.44 0.23
C ALA A 349 6.82 -2.74 0.93
N GLU A 350 6.25 -1.72 1.58
CA GLU A 350 5.02 -1.79 2.36
C GLU A 350 3.99 -0.79 1.82
N HIS A 351 2.71 -1.07 2.08
CA HIS A 351 1.69 -0.04 2.10
C HIS A 351 1.63 0.61 3.49
N VAL A 352 1.20 1.87 3.49
CA VAL A 352 0.65 2.55 4.66
C VAL A 352 -0.85 2.72 4.41
N ALA A 353 -1.69 2.41 5.39
CA ALA A 353 -3.14 2.54 5.28
C ALA A 353 -3.69 3.49 6.33
N VAL A 354 -4.79 4.18 6.02
CA VAL A 354 -5.48 5.09 6.93
C VAL A 354 -6.96 4.74 6.94
N ILE A 355 -7.45 4.25 8.09
CA ILE A 355 -8.87 4.04 8.37
C ILE A 355 -9.43 5.31 8.99
N TYR A 356 -10.63 5.76 8.60
CA TYR A 356 -11.21 7.01 9.09
C TYR A 356 -12.74 6.98 9.22
N ASN A 357 -13.25 7.79 10.15
CA ASN A 357 -14.67 7.94 10.47
C ASN A 357 -15.36 8.95 9.51
N THR A 358 -16.16 8.44 8.58
CA THR A 358 -16.86 9.19 7.53
C THR A 358 -18.01 10.08 8.04
N GLN A 359 -18.45 9.92 9.31
CA GLN A 359 -19.42 10.83 9.91
C GLN A 359 -18.77 12.13 10.38
N LYS A 360 -17.51 12.09 10.85
CA LYS A 360 -16.76 13.29 11.27
C LYS A 360 -15.90 13.87 10.16
N LEU A 361 -15.34 13.05 9.29
CA LEU A 361 -14.28 13.44 8.36
C LEU A 361 -14.67 13.13 6.91
N GLU A 362 -14.11 13.93 6.00
CA GLU A 362 -14.13 13.69 4.56
C GLU A 362 -12.72 13.93 4.03
N THR A 363 -12.23 13.06 3.16
CA THR A 363 -10.94 13.27 2.51
C THR A 363 -11.00 14.48 1.57
N GLU A 364 -9.89 15.22 1.46
CA GLU A 364 -9.73 16.30 0.50
C GLU A 364 -8.42 16.09 -0.27
N ALA A 365 -8.34 16.57 -1.52
CA ALA A 365 -7.10 16.57 -2.27
C ALA A 365 -6.10 17.59 -1.69
N PHE A 366 -4.82 17.26 -1.77
CA PHE A 366 -3.73 18.24 -1.65
C PHE A 366 -3.70 19.16 -2.89
N SER A 367 -2.92 20.25 -2.83
CA SER A 367 -2.72 21.18 -3.96
C SER A 367 -2.13 20.50 -5.20
N ASN A 368 -1.45 19.35 -5.04
CA ASN A 368 -0.98 18.49 -6.13
C ASN A 368 -2.09 17.63 -6.79
N GLY A 369 -3.35 17.79 -6.39
CA GLY A 369 -4.52 17.10 -6.93
C GLY A 369 -4.74 15.67 -6.42
N GLN A 370 -3.86 15.14 -5.55
CA GLN A 370 -3.97 13.77 -5.05
C GLN A 370 -4.74 13.70 -3.74
N ILE A 371 -5.64 12.72 -3.62
CA ILE A 371 -6.23 12.33 -2.33
C ILE A 371 -5.33 11.25 -1.73
N GLY A 372 -4.54 11.65 -0.73
CA GLY A 372 -3.46 10.82 -0.18
C GLY A 372 -2.19 10.88 -1.05
N TYR A 373 -1.04 11.12 -0.44
CA TYR A 373 0.24 11.29 -1.14
C TYR A 373 1.40 10.65 -0.36
N SER A 374 2.33 9.98 -1.05
CA SER A 374 3.56 9.42 -0.46
C SER A 374 4.75 10.32 -0.76
N TYR A 375 5.48 10.75 0.26
CA TYR A 375 6.70 11.54 0.12
C TYR A 375 7.85 10.69 -0.42
N THR A 376 8.05 10.72 -1.74
CA THR A 376 9.09 9.97 -2.46
C THR A 376 10.32 10.81 -2.84
N ASN A 377 10.40 12.07 -2.39
CA ASN A 377 11.49 12.96 -2.76
C ASN A 377 12.80 12.55 -2.07
N LYS A 378 13.90 12.57 -2.83
CA LYS A 378 15.26 12.44 -2.29
C LYS A 378 15.66 13.73 -1.58
N PHE A 379 16.62 13.63 -0.66
CA PHE A 379 17.08 14.73 0.17
C PHE A 379 18.55 14.56 0.53
N THR A 380 19.26 15.69 0.68
CA THR A 380 20.57 15.72 1.33
C THR A 380 20.40 15.45 2.81
N ASP A 381 21.03 14.39 3.31
CA ASP A 381 21.02 14.08 4.74
C ASP A 381 22.14 14.76 5.53
N ILE A 382 22.05 14.63 6.85
CA ILE A 382 23.04 15.07 7.84
C ILE A 382 24.45 14.49 7.67
N PHE A 383 24.63 13.46 6.81
CA PHE A 383 25.91 12.86 6.48
C PHE A 383 26.47 13.37 5.13
N GLY A 384 25.75 14.27 4.45
CA GLY A 384 26.12 14.82 3.16
C GLY A 384 25.68 13.99 1.95
N ASN A 385 24.87 12.93 2.13
CA ASN A 385 24.36 12.16 0.99
C ASN A 385 23.15 12.85 0.36
N GLU A 386 23.37 13.54 -0.78
CA GLU A 386 22.36 14.24 -1.58
C GLU A 386 21.25 13.33 -2.15
N ASN A 387 21.49 12.02 -2.23
CA ASN A 387 20.58 11.03 -2.78
C ASN A 387 19.90 10.17 -1.71
N SER A 388 19.86 10.65 -0.46
CA SER A 388 19.19 9.95 0.63
C SER A 388 17.66 9.98 0.50
N GLN A 389 17.02 8.98 1.11
CA GLN A 389 15.61 8.67 0.96
C GLN A 389 15.09 7.85 2.15
N TYR A 390 13.78 7.82 2.33
CA TYR A 390 13.15 6.91 3.28
C TYR A 390 13.19 5.45 2.79
N SER A 391 13.35 4.53 3.74
CA SER A 391 13.11 3.09 3.63
C SER A 391 11.72 2.82 3.07
N ARG A 392 10.70 3.42 3.68
CA ARG A 392 9.29 3.44 3.26
C ARG A 392 8.75 4.87 3.22
N PRO A 393 8.46 5.43 2.03
CA PRO A 393 7.91 6.77 1.86
C PRO A 393 6.74 7.12 2.79
N PRO A 394 6.87 8.15 3.68
CA PRO A 394 5.78 8.61 4.54
C PRO A 394 4.53 8.96 3.74
N TYR A 395 3.36 8.52 4.20
CA TYR A 395 2.08 8.68 3.50
C TYR A 395 1.15 9.61 4.27
N GLY A 396 0.82 10.76 3.67
CA GLY A 396 -0.08 11.76 4.24
C GLY A 396 -1.45 11.74 3.59
N VAL A 397 -2.49 11.94 4.40
CA VAL A 397 -3.89 12.09 3.97
C VAL A 397 -4.50 13.32 4.64
N LYS A 398 -5.08 14.19 3.82
CA LYS A 398 -5.77 15.41 4.23
C LYS A 398 -7.27 15.18 4.38
N PHE A 399 -7.85 15.73 5.44
CA PHE A 399 -9.29 15.67 5.72
C PHE A 399 -9.85 17.05 6.09
N LYS A 400 -11.09 17.32 5.72
CA LYS A 400 -11.91 18.41 6.28
C LYS A 400 -12.82 17.86 7.39
N TYR A 401 -13.03 18.64 8.46
CA TYR A 401 -13.96 18.27 9.53
C TYR A 401 -15.40 18.61 9.14
N LYS A 402 -16.28 17.61 8.97
CA LYS A 402 -17.61 17.79 8.37
C LYS A 402 -18.54 18.77 9.10
N ILE A 403 -18.33 19.01 10.39
CA ILE A 403 -19.15 19.93 11.19
C ILE A 403 -18.66 21.38 11.07
N LYS A 404 -17.38 21.59 10.77
CA LYS A 404 -16.74 22.90 10.52
C LYS A 404 -15.69 22.75 9.41
N PRO A 405 -16.10 22.69 8.11
CA PRO A 405 -15.23 22.29 6.99
C PRO A 405 -14.03 23.20 6.70
N GLU A 406 -14.03 24.41 7.26
CA GLU A 406 -12.90 25.33 7.29
C GLU A 406 -11.70 24.77 8.08
N TYR A 407 -11.95 23.91 9.08
CA TYR A 407 -10.89 23.20 9.79
C TYR A 407 -10.52 21.91 9.05
N LYS A 408 -9.31 21.91 8.50
CA LYS A 408 -8.70 20.75 7.85
C LYS A 408 -7.50 20.27 8.64
N MET A 409 -7.17 19.00 8.46
CA MET A 409 -6.17 18.25 9.20
C MET A 409 -5.45 17.30 8.26
N THR A 410 -4.12 17.29 8.28
CA THR A 410 -3.31 16.34 7.53
C THR A 410 -2.67 15.34 8.47
N PHE A 411 -2.95 14.06 8.27
CA PHE A 411 -2.38 12.96 9.05
C PHE A 411 -1.35 12.21 8.20
N VAL A 412 -0.10 12.18 8.65
CA VAL A 412 1.05 11.56 8.00
C VAL A 412 1.45 10.32 8.78
N PHE A 413 1.64 9.20 8.09
CA PHE A 413 2.00 7.93 8.70
C PHE A 413 3.22 7.29 8.02
N SER A 414 4.11 6.68 8.80
CA SER A 414 5.36 6.07 8.30
C SER A 414 5.84 4.92 9.19
N HIS A 415 6.68 4.06 8.62
CA HIS A 415 7.45 3.03 9.30
C HIS A 415 8.90 3.21 8.86
N PHE A 416 9.75 3.70 9.77
CA PHE A 416 11.17 3.95 9.50
C PHE A 416 11.95 2.62 9.35
N ASP A 417 13.23 2.68 9.01
CA ASP A 417 14.06 1.48 8.84
C ASP A 417 14.08 0.64 10.12
N SER A 418 14.20 -0.67 9.98
CA SER A 418 14.18 -1.59 11.13
C SER A 418 15.55 -1.61 11.82
N PRO A 419 15.65 -1.90 13.14
CA PRO A 419 16.89 -1.75 13.90
C PRO A 419 18.04 -2.62 13.34
N GLY A 420 18.97 -1.98 12.63
CA GLY A 420 19.89 -2.67 11.73
C GLY A 420 21.21 -3.11 12.37
N THR A 421 21.43 -4.43 12.52
CA THR A 421 22.72 -5.02 12.95
C THR A 421 23.73 -5.20 11.81
N ARG A 422 23.64 -4.40 10.75
CA ARG A 422 24.42 -4.59 9.50
C ARG A 422 25.86 -4.10 9.62
N THR A 423 26.79 -5.05 9.72
CA THR A 423 28.22 -4.84 9.45
C THR A 423 28.48 -4.39 8.01
N GLU A 424 29.66 -3.83 7.77
CA GLU A 424 29.92 -2.79 6.76
C GLU A 424 29.96 -3.24 5.28
N THR A 425 29.77 -4.54 5.01
CA THR A 425 30.46 -5.22 3.90
C THR A 425 29.86 -5.13 2.49
N ASN A 426 28.69 -4.51 2.28
CA ASN A 426 27.94 -4.63 1.02
C ASN A 426 27.34 -3.33 0.45
N TYR A 427 27.86 -2.16 0.84
CA TYR A 427 27.57 -0.89 0.18
C TYR A 427 28.84 -0.05 0.11
N GLY A 428 29.46 0.01 -1.08
CA GLY A 428 30.75 0.66 -1.28
C GLY A 428 30.76 2.14 -0.86
N ASN A 429 31.75 2.50 -0.06
CA ASN A 429 32.19 3.87 0.26
C ASN A 429 31.17 4.87 0.81
N PHE A 430 29.95 4.44 1.17
CA PHE A 430 29.04 5.25 1.98
C PHE A 430 29.51 5.24 3.44
N LEU A 431 30.18 6.35 3.79
CA LEU A 431 30.93 6.63 5.01
C LEU A 431 30.33 6.02 6.29
N ASP A 432 31.16 5.24 6.97
CA ASP A 432 31.19 5.01 8.42
C ASP A 432 29.81 4.86 9.11
N ARG A 433 29.17 3.69 8.93
CA ARG A 433 27.81 3.36 9.41
C ARG A 433 27.67 3.18 10.93
N LYS A 434 28.33 4.02 11.73
CA LYS A 434 28.27 3.99 13.20
C LYS A 434 26.90 4.45 13.70
N SER A 435 26.42 3.80 14.75
CA SER A 435 25.18 4.18 15.42
C SER A 435 25.35 5.50 16.17
N ILE A 436 24.58 6.52 15.82
CA ILE A 436 24.62 7.80 16.52
C ILE A 436 23.92 7.64 17.88
N SER A 437 24.70 7.74 18.96
CA SER A 437 24.23 7.66 20.35
C SER A 437 23.42 6.38 20.70
N GLY A 438 23.58 5.30 19.93
CA GLY A 438 22.86 4.02 20.08
C GLY A 438 21.61 3.84 19.18
N ILE A 439 21.33 4.84 18.33
CA ILE A 439 20.34 4.83 17.23
C ILE A 439 21.05 4.37 15.95
N GLY A 440 20.42 3.55 15.09
CA GLY A 440 21.00 3.25 13.78
C GLY A 440 20.96 4.46 12.84
N ALA A 441 21.85 4.47 11.85
CA ALA A 441 22.06 5.64 10.99
C ALA A 441 20.89 5.93 10.04
N PHE A 442 20.07 4.93 9.72
CA PHE A 442 18.89 5.09 8.85
C PHE A 442 17.73 5.67 9.65
N GLU A 443 17.41 5.08 10.79
CA GLU A 443 16.37 5.53 11.71
C GLU A 443 16.63 6.97 12.17
N TYR A 444 17.88 7.30 12.49
CA TYR A 444 18.29 8.65 12.87
C TYR A 444 18.13 9.65 11.71
N ARG A 445 18.56 9.30 10.49
CA ARG A 445 18.37 10.14 9.30
C ARG A 445 16.90 10.44 9.02
N GLU A 446 16.07 9.40 9.06
CA GLU A 446 14.63 9.50 8.79
C GLU A 446 13.90 10.34 9.85
N SER A 447 14.37 10.28 11.10
CA SER A 447 13.91 11.13 12.20
C SER A 447 14.31 12.60 12.00
N GLN A 448 15.57 12.86 11.63
CA GLN A 448 16.06 14.23 11.37
C GLN A 448 15.34 14.88 10.18
N GLN A 449 15.10 14.13 9.10
CA GLN A 449 14.38 14.60 7.91
C GLN A 449 12.87 14.80 8.14
N LEU A 450 12.27 14.24 9.20
CA LEU A 450 10.82 14.24 9.41
C LEU A 450 10.24 15.66 9.41
N VAL A 451 10.95 16.66 9.94
CA VAL A 451 10.49 18.06 9.91
C VAL A 451 10.19 18.55 8.50
N ASN A 452 11.06 18.22 7.53
CA ASN A 452 10.93 18.65 6.13
C ASN A 452 9.79 17.92 5.42
N VAL A 453 9.48 16.69 5.84
CA VAL A 453 8.32 15.94 5.33
C VAL A 453 7.02 16.55 5.84
N LEU A 454 6.94 16.88 7.13
CA LEU A 454 5.74 17.47 7.71
C LEU A 454 5.51 18.91 7.23
N ASP A 455 6.58 19.73 7.12
CA ASP A 455 6.53 21.06 6.50
C ASP A 455 6.16 20.98 5.01
N TYR A 456 6.59 19.94 4.28
CA TYR A 456 6.13 19.70 2.91
C TYR A 456 4.63 19.43 2.86
N PHE A 457 4.11 18.55 3.74
CA PHE A 457 2.67 18.26 3.79
C PHE A 457 1.83 19.49 4.15
N ASP A 458 2.28 20.29 5.12
CA ASP A 458 1.73 21.62 5.47
C ASP A 458 1.67 22.52 4.22
N SER A 459 2.78 22.62 3.47
CA SER A 459 2.86 23.45 2.25
C SER A 459 1.94 23.01 1.10
N ILE A 460 1.50 21.74 1.06
CA ILE A 460 0.60 21.23 0.01
C ILE A 460 -0.84 21.02 0.48
N ASP A 461 -1.17 21.19 1.76
CA ASP A 461 -2.54 21.03 2.24
C ASP A 461 -3.39 22.31 2.14
N GLY A 462 -2.79 23.50 2.24
CA GLY A 462 -3.42 24.78 1.87
C GLY A 462 -3.35 25.84 2.97
N GLN A 463 -4.44 26.60 3.18
CA GLN A 463 -4.54 27.58 4.26
C GLN A 463 -5.05 26.94 5.56
N GLN A 464 -4.23 26.08 6.17
CA GLN A 464 -4.37 25.68 7.59
C GLN A 464 -2.99 25.30 8.16
N SER A 465 -2.93 24.85 9.42
CA SER A 465 -1.68 24.52 10.10
C SER A 465 -1.73 23.25 10.97
N ASN A 466 -2.75 22.40 10.76
CA ASN A 466 -2.98 21.20 11.57
C ASN A 466 -2.37 19.96 10.91
N VAL A 467 -1.14 19.62 11.30
CA VAL A 467 -0.39 18.48 10.76
C VAL A 467 -0.03 17.52 11.90
N PHE A 468 -0.38 16.25 11.71
CA PHE A 468 -0.21 15.17 12.67
C PHE A 468 0.67 14.07 12.05
N PHE A 469 1.57 13.51 12.85
CA PHE A 469 2.38 12.36 12.48
C PHE A 469 2.13 11.22 13.45
N GLY A 470 1.94 10.00 12.94
CA GLY A 470 2.05 8.79 13.73
C GLY A 470 2.89 7.74 13.01
N GLY A 471 3.80 7.06 13.68
CA GLY A 471 4.60 6.05 12.99
C GLY A 471 5.48 5.23 13.90
N ASP A 472 5.82 4.03 13.42
CA ASP A 472 6.87 3.21 14.00
C ASP A 472 8.21 3.79 13.55
N THR A 473 8.94 4.37 14.50
CA THR A 473 10.19 5.09 14.21
C THR A 473 11.44 4.29 14.55
N ASN A 474 11.29 3.13 15.21
CA ASN A 474 12.39 2.36 15.79
C ASN A 474 13.34 3.14 16.75
N ILE A 475 12.94 4.34 17.19
CA ILE A 475 13.70 5.16 18.15
C ILE A 475 13.45 4.67 19.59
N LYS A 476 14.52 4.16 20.21
CA LYS A 476 14.56 3.61 21.57
C LYS A 476 14.32 4.67 22.65
N ILE A 477 14.03 4.21 23.87
CA ILE A 477 13.86 5.05 25.05
C ILE A 477 15.10 5.91 25.34
N GLY A 478 14.88 7.18 25.69
CA GLY A 478 15.95 8.15 26.00
C GLY A 478 16.72 8.61 24.75
N LYS A 479 16.07 8.59 23.58
CA LYS A 479 16.66 9.00 22.29
C LYS A 479 15.77 9.95 21.49
N GLU A 480 14.51 10.17 21.88
CA GLU A 480 13.55 10.98 21.11
C GLU A 480 14.05 12.42 20.90
N GLU A 481 14.59 13.10 21.92
CA GLU A 481 15.11 14.47 21.78
C GLU A 481 16.31 14.58 20.84
N ILE A 482 17.15 13.53 20.77
CA ILE A 482 18.29 13.49 19.84
C ILE A 482 17.77 13.22 18.43
N ALA A 483 16.97 12.16 18.25
CA ALA A 483 16.45 11.72 16.96
C ALA A 483 15.59 12.78 16.26
N PHE A 484 14.73 13.46 17.02
CA PHE A 484 13.76 14.44 16.52
C PHE A 484 14.11 15.88 16.91
N SER A 485 15.38 16.18 17.15
CA SER A 485 15.87 17.52 17.48
C SER A 485 15.43 18.60 16.48
N THR A 486 15.26 18.23 15.21
CA THR A 486 14.79 19.10 14.12
C THR A 486 13.30 19.46 14.19
N LEU A 487 12.46 18.68 14.89
CA LEU A 487 11.06 19.02 15.16
C LEU A 487 10.89 20.10 16.24
N LYS A 488 11.91 20.30 17.09
CA LYS A 488 11.85 21.11 18.31
C LYS A 488 11.46 22.56 18.01
N GLY A 489 10.32 22.99 18.55
CA GLY A 489 9.76 24.34 18.35
C GLY A 489 8.76 24.47 17.19
N LYS A 490 8.71 23.51 16.26
CA LYS A 490 7.68 23.44 15.20
C LYS A 490 6.57 22.44 15.53
N TYR A 491 6.96 21.25 15.97
CA TYR A 491 6.06 20.14 16.30
C TYR A 491 6.25 19.73 17.77
N LYS A 492 5.20 19.23 18.39
CA LYS A 492 5.17 18.74 19.77
C LYS A 492 4.98 17.21 19.76
N SER A 493 5.66 16.51 20.66
CA SER A 493 5.34 15.10 20.92
C SER A 493 4.04 15.00 21.71
N ALA A 494 3.17 14.06 21.36
CA ALA A 494 1.97 13.73 22.14
C ALA A 494 2.25 12.62 23.15
N LEU A 495 3.30 11.80 22.96
CA LEU A 495 3.70 10.75 23.90
C LEU A 495 4.94 11.21 24.69
N LYS A 496 5.30 10.47 25.75
CA LYS A 496 6.53 10.72 26.52
C LYS A 496 7.55 9.61 26.25
N ASP A 497 8.77 9.96 25.90
CA ASP A 497 9.87 8.99 25.72
C ASP A 497 10.22 8.31 27.06
N SER A 498 9.56 7.20 27.38
CA SER A 498 9.52 6.63 28.73
C SER A 498 8.98 5.19 28.78
N GLU A 499 9.23 4.47 29.88
CA GLU A 499 8.80 3.08 30.11
C GLU A 499 7.29 2.88 29.96
N GLU A 500 6.48 3.84 30.46
CA GLU A 500 5.00 3.83 30.36
C GLU A 500 4.55 3.71 28.88
N TYR A 501 5.25 4.39 27.98
CA TYR A 501 4.94 4.46 26.54
C TYR A 501 5.75 3.47 25.68
N LYS A 502 6.35 2.43 26.26
CA LYS A 502 6.92 1.32 25.47
C LYS A 502 5.83 0.58 24.68
N THR A 503 5.91 0.56 23.36
CA THR A 503 4.86 0.08 22.44
C THR A 503 5.17 -1.25 21.77
N SER A 504 6.45 -1.58 21.59
CA SER A 504 6.88 -2.84 21.00
C SER A 504 7.02 -3.95 22.05
N LEU A 505 6.94 -5.21 21.59
CA LEU A 505 6.97 -6.43 22.37
C LEU A 505 8.24 -7.25 22.12
N GLY A 506 8.93 -7.60 23.19
CA GLY A 506 10.08 -8.50 23.16
C GLY A 506 9.68 -9.97 22.96
N ASN A 507 10.67 -10.81 22.64
CA ASN A 507 10.51 -12.24 22.36
C ASN A 507 9.75 -13.04 23.44
N SER A 508 9.69 -12.55 24.68
CA SER A 508 9.03 -13.19 25.82
C SER A 508 7.61 -12.65 26.10
N ASN A 509 6.99 -11.92 25.15
CA ASN A 509 5.73 -11.20 25.35
C ASN A 509 5.82 -10.19 26.53
N ASN A 510 6.86 -9.36 26.53
CA ASN A 510 7.08 -8.26 27.47
C ASN A 510 7.21 -6.94 26.71
N TRP A 511 6.91 -5.79 27.32
CA TRP A 511 7.23 -4.48 26.70
C TRP A 511 8.74 -4.34 26.45
N SER A 512 9.11 -3.76 25.30
CA SER A 512 10.50 -3.60 24.87
C SER A 512 10.92 -2.12 24.75
N GLU A 513 10.38 -1.38 23.77
CA GLU A 513 10.83 -0.01 23.44
C GLU A 513 9.64 0.90 23.01
N PRO A 514 9.74 2.24 23.15
CA PRO A 514 8.69 3.21 22.80
C PRO A 514 8.82 3.67 21.34
N TYR A 515 8.84 2.72 20.41
CA TYR A 515 9.14 2.95 19.00
C TYR A 515 8.06 3.74 18.23
N ASP A 516 6.78 3.56 18.58
CA ASP A 516 5.67 4.24 17.91
C ASP A 516 5.52 5.66 18.48
N LYS A 517 5.81 6.67 17.67
CA LYS A 517 5.81 8.09 18.06
C LYS A 517 4.62 8.83 17.46
N LEU A 518 4.05 9.77 18.21
CA LEU A 518 3.02 10.70 17.73
C LEU A 518 3.50 12.14 17.87
N PHE A 519 3.59 12.89 16.76
CA PHE A 519 3.92 14.33 16.76
C PHE A 519 2.77 15.15 16.18
N TYR A 520 2.65 16.42 16.59
CA TYR A 520 1.61 17.32 16.09
C TYR A 520 2.03 18.79 16.04
N LYS A 521 1.47 19.49 15.06
CA LYS A 521 1.37 20.95 14.95
C LYS A 521 -0.13 21.24 14.81
N ILE A 522 -0.65 22.16 15.61
CA ILE A 522 -2.08 22.53 15.61
C ILE A 522 -2.24 24.04 15.73
N ASP A 523 -3.33 24.52 15.12
CA ASP A 523 -3.83 25.87 15.27
C ASP A 523 -4.24 26.16 16.72
N SER A 524 -4.12 27.42 17.15
CA SER A 524 -4.64 27.97 18.41
C SER A 524 -6.06 27.54 18.78
N ASN A 525 -6.95 27.30 17.80
CA ASN A 525 -8.33 26.88 18.03
C ASN A 525 -8.46 25.42 18.48
N TRP A 526 -7.36 24.65 18.55
CA TRP A 526 -7.32 23.26 18.98
C TRP A 526 -6.31 23.04 20.10
N LYS A 527 -6.61 22.10 21.00
CA LYS A 527 -5.65 21.56 21.98
C LYS A 527 -5.65 20.03 22.00
N LEU A 528 -4.48 19.46 22.29
CA LEU A 528 -4.36 18.08 22.74
C LEU A 528 -5.04 17.97 24.11
N SER A 529 -6.06 17.10 24.23
CA SER A 529 -6.78 16.85 25.48
C SER A 529 -6.35 15.56 26.18
N ASN A 530 -5.89 14.57 25.40
CA ASN A 530 -5.46 13.27 25.92
C ASN A 530 -4.43 12.64 24.97
N SER A 531 -3.60 11.75 25.51
CA SER A 531 -2.62 10.95 24.79
C SER A 531 -2.37 9.65 25.56
N TYR A 532 -2.32 8.52 24.87
CA TYR A 532 -2.29 7.22 25.53
C TYR A 532 -1.64 6.13 24.66
N LYS A 533 -1.15 5.09 25.32
CA LYS A 533 -0.81 3.80 24.72
C LYS A 533 -1.92 2.80 25.05
N TYR A 534 -2.35 1.97 24.09
CA TYR A 534 -3.21 0.84 24.42
C TYR A 534 -2.40 -0.28 25.09
N ASP A 535 -2.90 -0.82 26.21
CA ASP A 535 -2.33 -2.03 26.79
C ASP A 535 -2.81 -3.27 26.05
N ILE A 536 -1.95 -3.79 25.16
CA ILE A 536 -2.24 -4.97 24.35
C ILE A 536 -2.40 -6.24 25.18
N PHE A 537 -1.83 -6.32 26.39
CA PHE A 537 -1.92 -7.54 27.22
C PHE A 537 -3.33 -7.80 27.75
N LYS A 538 -4.21 -6.79 27.71
CA LYS A 538 -5.64 -6.93 28.03
C LYS A 538 -6.35 -8.00 27.18
N VAL A 539 -5.85 -8.31 25.97
CA VAL A 539 -6.39 -9.39 25.12
C VAL A 539 -6.23 -10.79 25.72
N ASN A 540 -5.34 -10.96 26.71
CA ASN A 540 -5.05 -12.23 27.39
C ASN A 540 -5.52 -12.25 28.86
N ASN A 541 -6.04 -11.14 29.41
CA ASN A 541 -6.45 -11.05 30.81
C ASN A 541 -7.95 -11.40 30.96
N PRO A 542 -8.32 -12.50 31.65
CA PRO A 542 -9.72 -12.93 31.81
C PRO A 542 -10.68 -11.90 32.42
N ASP A 543 -10.17 -10.95 33.20
CA ASP A 543 -11.00 -9.92 33.84
C ASP A 543 -11.34 -8.75 32.90
N GLU A 544 -10.56 -8.53 31.85
CA GLU A 544 -10.76 -7.43 30.91
C GLU A 544 -11.96 -7.66 29.98
N GLU A 545 -12.68 -6.59 29.67
CA GLU A 545 -13.81 -6.62 28.74
C GLU A 545 -13.39 -7.10 27.33
N ILE A 546 -12.18 -6.74 26.90
CA ILE A 546 -11.69 -7.09 25.56
C ILE A 546 -11.41 -8.58 25.41
N TYR A 547 -10.87 -9.25 26.43
CA TYR A 547 -10.71 -10.71 26.44
C TYR A 547 -12.06 -11.41 26.31
N LYS A 548 -13.07 -10.92 27.05
CA LYS A 548 -14.44 -11.45 27.01
C LYS A 548 -15.03 -11.33 25.60
N ILE A 549 -14.97 -10.14 25.01
CA ILE A 549 -15.40 -9.89 23.61
C ILE A 549 -14.68 -10.82 22.62
N LEU A 550 -13.35 -10.99 22.74
CA LEU A 550 -12.59 -11.89 21.87
C LEU A 550 -13.03 -13.34 22.03
N LYS A 551 -13.15 -13.83 23.26
CA LYS A 551 -13.58 -15.20 23.60
C LYS A 551 -14.99 -15.51 23.11
N ASP A 552 -15.93 -14.59 23.31
CA ASP A 552 -17.33 -14.74 22.87
C ASP A 552 -17.44 -14.80 21.33
N ASN A 553 -16.42 -14.32 20.60
CA ASN A 553 -16.30 -14.42 19.15
C ASN A 553 -15.40 -15.60 18.67
N ASN A 554 -14.90 -16.46 19.58
CA ASN A 554 -13.90 -17.51 19.31
C ASN A 554 -12.56 -16.97 18.75
N LEU A 555 -12.19 -15.76 19.17
CA LEU A 555 -10.99 -15.01 18.78
C LEU A 555 -10.00 -14.82 19.93
N GLU A 556 -10.20 -15.48 21.07
CA GLU A 556 -9.24 -15.52 22.17
C GLU A 556 -7.85 -15.96 21.67
N ILE A 557 -6.80 -15.42 22.28
CA ILE A 557 -5.42 -15.85 22.04
C ILE A 557 -5.11 -16.93 23.08
N LYS A 558 -4.73 -18.12 22.62
CA LYS A 558 -4.49 -19.27 23.49
C LYS A 558 -3.20 -19.10 24.30
N PRO A 559 -3.04 -19.77 25.46
CA PRO A 559 -1.83 -19.65 26.28
C PRO A 559 -0.51 -20.02 25.57
N ASN A 560 -0.58 -20.78 24.48
CA ASN A 560 0.55 -21.14 23.61
C ASN A 560 0.68 -20.28 22.33
N GLU A 561 -0.24 -19.35 22.07
CA GLU A 561 -0.15 -18.37 20.99
C GLU A 561 0.56 -17.09 21.49
N LYS A 562 1.66 -16.68 20.85
CA LYS A 562 2.27 -15.37 21.14
C LYS A 562 1.45 -14.25 20.51
N ILE A 563 1.13 -13.21 21.28
CA ILE A 563 0.50 -11.96 20.80
C ILE A 563 1.32 -11.38 19.64
N ALA A 564 2.64 -11.33 19.82
CA ALA A 564 3.65 -10.85 18.89
C ALA A 564 3.73 -11.54 17.51
N ASN A 565 2.99 -12.63 17.27
CA ASN A 565 3.07 -13.37 16.01
C ASN A 565 2.30 -12.65 14.89
N ALA A 566 2.89 -12.61 13.69
CA ALA A 566 2.32 -12.07 12.45
C ALA A 566 0.94 -12.67 12.08
N THR A 567 0.61 -13.89 12.51
CA THR A 567 -0.74 -14.48 12.32
C THR A 567 -1.68 -14.33 13.52
N THR A 568 -1.16 -13.93 14.69
CA THR A 568 -1.95 -13.80 15.92
C THR A 568 -2.54 -12.40 16.08
N LEU A 569 -1.68 -11.39 16.22
CA LEU A 569 -2.05 -9.99 16.37
C LEU A 569 -0.93 -9.07 15.87
N SER A 570 -0.07 -8.54 16.73
CA SER A 570 1.10 -7.73 16.39
C SER A 570 2.10 -7.76 17.55
N ASP A 571 3.38 -7.52 17.26
CA ASP A 571 4.41 -7.20 18.25
C ASP A 571 4.47 -5.73 18.62
N HIS A 572 3.60 -4.88 18.06
CA HIS A 572 3.37 -3.52 18.51
C HIS A 572 1.93 -3.34 18.99
N THR A 573 1.70 -2.33 19.84
CA THR A 573 0.37 -1.88 20.25
C THR A 573 -0.02 -0.56 19.59
N SER A 574 -1.33 -0.30 19.45
CA SER A 574 -1.81 0.99 18.97
C SER A 574 -1.55 2.11 20.00
N VAL A 575 -1.08 3.25 19.52
CA VAL A 575 -1.01 4.52 20.26
C VAL A 575 -2.08 5.49 19.77
N GLY A 576 -2.50 6.42 20.63
CA GLY A 576 -3.51 7.40 20.26
C GLY A 576 -3.42 8.72 21.01
N ALA A 577 -4.07 9.72 20.41
CA ALA A 577 -4.20 11.08 20.92
C ALA A 577 -5.62 11.59 20.63
N GLU A 578 -6.12 12.47 21.49
CA GLU A 578 -7.38 13.16 21.31
C GLU A 578 -7.11 14.66 21.26
N ILE A 579 -7.59 15.31 20.19
CA ILE A 579 -7.61 16.77 20.08
C ILE A 579 -9.05 17.25 20.21
N ILE A 580 -9.24 18.38 20.89
CA ILE A 580 -10.52 19.08 20.97
C ILE A 580 -10.36 20.51 20.46
N MET A 581 -11.35 20.96 19.70
CA MET A 581 -11.51 22.38 19.39
C MET A 581 -12.03 23.10 20.63
N GLU A 582 -11.56 24.33 20.87
CA GLU A 582 -12.03 25.20 21.96
C GLU A 582 -13.34 25.95 21.60
#